data_AF-A0A7Y6I7T9-F1
#
_entry.id   AF-A0A7Y6I7T9-F1
#
_cell.length_a   1.000
_cell.length_b   1.000
_cell.length_c   1.000
_cell.angle_alpha   90.00
_cell.angle_beta   90.00
_cell.angle_gamma   90.00
#
_symmetry.space_group_name_H-M   'P 1'
#
loop_
_entity.id
_entity.type
_entity.pdbx_description
1 polymer ?
#
loop_
_entity_poly.entity_id
_entity_poly.type
_entity_poly.pdbx_seq_one_letter_code
_entity_poly.pdbx_strand_id
1 'polypeptide(L)'
;MTPEALDRLRAEASRDDYASMTRLARALHEAGLGPREVLRECYGVVLPHELFVIVDGGMGRLRLWARFTNQPWQLAIPPARGGPAAVPTSMIDTELRLFSEDPDLMPLFCMPAVAFDTPDQVVCYRLSALREGRSTAFWLPQSAPARKAQRCGETMLEVLHGEHFRAVRRLKEEQNDPSNWGAGSVDDEEVEEAYEALERVRELQRQAAERQGDAGTT
;
A
#
# COMPACT_ATOMS: atom_id res chain seq x y z
N MET A 1 -15.55 -25.70 -2.77
CA MET A 1 -15.12 -25.35 -4.14
C MET A 1 -14.26 -26.47 -4.70
N THR A 2 -14.39 -26.82 -5.99
CA THR A 2 -13.58 -27.88 -6.61
C THR A 2 -12.24 -27.31 -7.11
N PRO A 3 -11.18 -28.14 -7.22
CA PRO A 3 -9.90 -27.72 -7.80
C PRO A 3 -10.04 -27.12 -9.22
N GLU A 4 -10.86 -27.75 -10.07
CA GLU A 4 -11.12 -27.28 -11.44
C GLU A 4 -11.77 -25.90 -11.50
N ALA A 5 -12.67 -25.58 -10.55
CA ALA A 5 -13.28 -24.26 -10.46
C ALA A 5 -12.25 -23.20 -10.03
N LEU A 6 -11.33 -23.56 -9.14
CA LEU A 6 -10.27 -22.67 -8.71
C LEU A 6 -9.25 -22.42 -9.84
N ASP A 7 -8.89 -23.45 -10.61
CA ASP A 7 -8.00 -23.29 -11.77
C ASP A 7 -8.61 -22.41 -12.86
N ARG A 8 -9.93 -22.49 -13.06
CA ARG A 8 -10.64 -21.56 -13.92
C ARG A 8 -10.55 -20.12 -13.42
N LEU A 9 -10.77 -19.89 -12.13
CA LEU A 9 -10.64 -18.55 -11.55
C LEU A 9 -9.21 -18.00 -11.67
N ARG A 10 -8.18 -18.85 -11.53
CA ARG A 10 -6.78 -18.46 -11.78
C ARG A 10 -6.56 -18.02 -13.22
N ALA A 11 -7.12 -18.74 -14.18
CA ALA A 11 -6.97 -18.43 -15.61
C ALA A 11 -7.74 -17.17 -16.03
N GLU A 12 -8.88 -16.90 -15.39
CA GLU A 12 -9.74 -15.74 -15.68
C GLU A 12 -9.31 -14.47 -14.93
N ALA A 13 -8.55 -14.59 -13.85
CA ALA A 13 -8.16 -13.46 -13.04
C ALA A 13 -7.16 -12.55 -13.77
N SER A 14 -7.46 -11.26 -13.78
CA SER A 14 -6.59 -10.23 -14.33
C SER A 14 -6.59 -8.99 -13.44
N ARG A 15 -5.42 -8.39 -13.24
CA ARG A 15 -5.25 -7.24 -12.32
C ARG A 15 -6.00 -5.99 -12.78
N ASP A 16 -6.21 -5.84 -14.07
CA ASP A 16 -7.05 -4.80 -14.69
C ASP A 16 -8.56 -5.10 -14.60
N ASP A 17 -8.97 -6.24 -14.04
CA ASP A 17 -10.34 -6.54 -13.64
C ASP A 17 -10.38 -6.86 -12.14
N TYR A 18 -10.64 -5.83 -11.34
CA TYR A 18 -10.77 -5.95 -9.88
C TYR A 18 -11.82 -6.99 -9.46
N ALA A 19 -12.93 -7.14 -10.20
CA ALA A 19 -13.95 -8.11 -9.88
C ALA A 19 -13.44 -9.55 -10.08
N SER A 20 -12.62 -9.79 -11.10
CA SER A 20 -11.97 -11.10 -11.29
C SER A 20 -10.99 -11.42 -10.16
N MET A 21 -10.15 -10.46 -9.75
CA MET A 21 -9.16 -10.63 -8.70
C MET A 21 -9.80 -10.86 -7.33
N THR A 22 -10.88 -10.15 -7.02
CA THR A 22 -11.63 -10.35 -5.78
C THR A 22 -12.34 -11.70 -5.74
N ARG A 23 -12.90 -12.17 -6.86
CA ARG A 23 -13.44 -13.54 -6.96
C ARG A 23 -12.37 -14.59 -6.70
N LEU A 24 -11.20 -14.46 -7.32
CA LEU A 24 -10.06 -15.35 -7.08
C LEU A 24 -9.61 -15.31 -5.62
N ALA A 25 -9.35 -14.13 -5.06
CA ALA A 25 -8.87 -13.97 -3.69
C ALA A 25 -9.87 -14.54 -2.65
N ARG A 26 -11.17 -14.30 -2.85
CA ARG A 26 -12.23 -14.88 -2.02
C ARG A 26 -12.22 -16.40 -2.07
N ALA A 27 -12.17 -16.96 -3.26
CA ALA A 27 -12.08 -18.40 -3.48
C ALA A 27 -10.85 -19.01 -2.80
N LEU A 28 -9.68 -18.38 -2.93
CA LEU A 28 -8.45 -18.84 -2.28
C LEU A 28 -8.56 -18.82 -0.74
N HIS A 29 -9.12 -17.75 -0.16
CA HIS A 29 -9.38 -17.70 1.27
C HIS A 29 -10.39 -18.75 1.74
N GLU A 30 -11.46 -19.00 0.99
CA GLU A 30 -12.44 -20.05 1.29
C GLU A 30 -11.84 -21.46 1.18
N ALA A 31 -10.79 -21.63 0.38
CA ALA A 31 -9.98 -22.84 0.31
C ALA A 31 -8.96 -22.96 1.47
N GLY A 32 -8.94 -22.00 2.40
CA GLY A 32 -8.10 -22.03 3.59
C GLY A 32 -6.73 -21.35 3.43
N LEU A 33 -6.46 -20.68 2.31
CA LEU A 33 -5.19 -19.97 2.12
C LEU A 33 -5.14 -18.71 2.99
N GLY A 34 -3.98 -18.47 3.59
CA GLY A 34 -3.68 -17.24 4.31
C GLY A 34 -3.42 -16.07 3.36
N PRO A 35 -3.39 -14.82 3.88
CA PRO A 35 -3.16 -13.62 3.06
C PRO A 35 -1.88 -13.69 2.21
N ARG A 36 -0.82 -14.32 2.73
CA ARG A 36 0.45 -14.48 2.02
C ARG A 36 0.30 -15.37 0.79
N GLU A 37 -0.32 -16.54 0.95
CA GLU A 37 -0.56 -17.46 -0.14
C GLU A 37 -1.54 -16.87 -1.16
N VAL A 38 -2.60 -16.19 -0.71
CA VAL A 38 -3.56 -15.53 -1.60
C VAL A 38 -2.86 -14.51 -2.51
N LEU A 39 -2.08 -13.59 -1.93
CA LEU A 39 -1.39 -12.60 -2.74
C LEU A 39 -0.32 -13.22 -3.65
N ARG A 40 0.37 -14.28 -3.21
CA ARG A 40 1.32 -15.00 -4.06
C ARG A 40 0.62 -15.60 -5.28
N GLU A 41 -0.55 -16.20 -5.11
CA GLU A 41 -1.35 -16.75 -6.22
C GLU A 41 -1.87 -15.64 -7.15
N CYS A 42 -2.32 -14.52 -6.59
CA CYS A 42 -2.81 -13.36 -7.34
C CYS A 42 -1.73 -12.66 -8.19
N TYR A 43 -0.49 -12.57 -7.69
CA TYR A 43 0.57 -11.77 -8.32
C TYR A 43 1.70 -12.60 -8.93
N GLY A 44 1.76 -13.90 -8.62
CA GLY A 44 2.84 -14.79 -9.07
C GLY A 44 4.21 -14.45 -8.49
N VAL A 45 4.26 -13.71 -7.39
CA VAL A 45 5.50 -13.27 -6.72
C VAL A 45 5.35 -13.35 -5.20
N VAL A 46 6.46 -13.52 -4.49
CA VAL A 46 6.47 -13.36 -3.03
C VAL A 46 6.49 -11.88 -2.69
N LEU A 47 5.55 -11.44 -1.86
CA LEU A 47 5.48 -10.04 -1.43
C LEU A 47 6.26 -9.80 -0.13
N PRO A 48 6.83 -8.60 0.07
CA PRO A 48 7.60 -8.26 1.28
C PRO A 48 6.77 -8.35 2.57
N HIS A 49 7.41 -8.69 3.69
CA HIS A 49 6.75 -8.79 5.00
C HIS A 49 6.08 -7.48 5.44
N GLU A 50 6.62 -6.35 5.01
CA GLU A 50 6.08 -5.01 5.30
C GLU A 50 4.63 -4.81 4.85
N LEU A 51 4.21 -5.49 3.78
CA LEU A 51 2.81 -5.47 3.35
C LEU A 51 1.92 -6.13 4.42
N PHE A 52 2.35 -7.26 4.96
CA PHE A 52 1.53 -8.06 5.86
C PHE A 52 1.44 -7.46 7.27
N VAL A 53 2.46 -6.73 7.75
CA VAL A 53 2.33 -5.98 9.02
C VAL A 53 1.28 -4.88 8.90
N ILE A 54 1.15 -4.24 7.73
CA ILE A 54 0.10 -3.23 7.48
C ILE A 54 -1.28 -3.90 7.43
N VAL A 55 -1.41 -5.03 6.73
CA VAL A 55 -2.67 -5.79 6.66
C VAL A 55 -3.11 -6.23 8.06
N ASP A 56 -2.18 -6.76 8.87
CA ASP A 56 -2.47 -7.21 10.24
C ASP A 56 -2.87 -6.06 11.16
N GLY A 57 -2.21 -4.90 11.03
CA GLY A 57 -2.54 -3.69 11.79
C GLY A 57 -3.89 -3.08 11.42
N GLY A 58 -4.43 -3.42 10.25
CA GLY A 58 -5.69 -2.92 9.72
C GLY A 58 -5.55 -1.50 9.17
N MET A 59 -5.58 -1.36 7.84
CA MET A 59 -5.32 -0.10 7.13
C MET A 59 -6.01 1.14 7.72
N GLY A 60 -7.31 1.06 8.05
CA GLY A 60 -8.05 2.20 8.61
C GLY A 60 -7.73 2.52 10.08
N ARG A 61 -7.16 1.57 10.83
CA ARG A 61 -6.76 1.76 12.23
C ARG A 61 -5.36 2.34 12.38
N LEU A 62 -4.54 2.21 11.35
CA LEU A 62 -3.15 2.70 11.39
C LEU A 62 -3.06 4.22 11.33
N ARG A 63 -4.12 4.92 10.89
CA ARG A 63 -4.16 6.39 10.77
C ARG A 63 -2.92 6.99 10.09
N LEU A 64 -2.37 6.26 9.10
CA LEU A 64 -1.22 6.74 8.34
C LEU A 64 -1.68 7.82 7.36
N TRP A 65 -0.79 8.76 7.06
CA TRP A 65 -0.97 9.76 6.01
C TRP A 65 -0.81 9.13 4.62
N ALA A 66 -1.60 8.09 4.32
CA ALA A 66 -1.56 7.37 3.06
C ALA A 66 -2.95 6.82 2.72
N ARG A 67 -3.36 6.95 1.46
CA ARG A 67 -4.58 6.32 0.93
C ARG A 67 -4.21 5.01 0.26
N PHE A 68 -4.48 3.89 0.92
CA PHE A 68 -4.21 2.56 0.35
C PHE A 68 -5.04 2.28 -0.90
N THR A 69 -4.43 1.63 -1.89
CA THR A 69 -5.10 1.20 -3.13
C THR A 69 -6.08 0.04 -2.87
N ASN A 70 -6.86 -0.38 -3.87
CA ASN A 70 -7.73 -1.54 -3.70
C ASN A 70 -6.93 -2.85 -3.67
N GLN A 71 -5.98 -2.99 -4.59
CA GLN A 71 -5.07 -4.12 -4.69
C GLN A 71 -3.64 -3.63 -4.38
N PRO A 72 -2.86 -4.37 -3.59
CA PRO A 72 -3.11 -5.73 -3.08
C PRO A 72 -3.99 -5.82 -1.83
N TRP A 73 -4.28 -4.70 -1.17
CA TRP A 73 -4.70 -4.71 0.23
C TRP A 73 -6.03 -5.38 0.50
N GLN A 74 -7.05 -5.10 -0.30
CA GLN A 74 -8.35 -5.70 -0.08
C GLN A 74 -8.36 -7.20 -0.40
N LEU A 75 -7.50 -7.63 -1.32
CA LEU A 75 -7.35 -9.05 -1.65
C LEU A 75 -6.74 -9.85 -0.49
N ALA A 76 -6.01 -9.19 0.41
CA ALA A 76 -5.37 -9.80 1.57
C ALA A 76 -6.33 -10.00 2.76
N ILE A 77 -7.52 -9.41 2.71
CA ILE A 77 -8.48 -9.46 3.82
C ILE A 77 -9.43 -10.65 3.61
N PRO A 78 -9.49 -11.63 4.52
CA PRO A 78 -10.36 -12.78 4.37
C PRO A 78 -11.85 -12.44 4.58
N PRO A 79 -12.78 -13.25 4.05
CA PRO A 79 -14.23 -13.09 4.24
C PRO A 79 -14.68 -12.96 5.69
N ALA A 80 -14.06 -13.71 6.60
CA ALA A 80 -14.34 -13.63 8.04
C ALA A 80 -14.02 -12.25 8.66
N ARG A 81 -13.22 -11.42 7.97
CA ARG A 81 -12.87 -10.05 8.37
C ARG A 81 -13.50 -8.99 7.45
N GLY A 82 -14.47 -9.38 6.62
CA GLY A 82 -15.21 -8.47 5.74
C GLY A 82 -14.57 -8.22 4.37
N GLY A 83 -13.53 -8.98 3.98
CA GLY A 83 -12.87 -8.84 2.67
C GLY A 83 -13.00 -10.06 1.76
N PRO A 84 -12.44 -10.03 0.55
CA PRO A 84 -12.17 -8.81 -0.23
C PRO A 84 -13.48 -8.05 -0.46
N ALA A 85 -13.45 -6.70 -0.48
CA ALA A 85 -14.68 -5.95 -0.72
C ALA A 85 -15.18 -6.18 -2.15
N ALA A 86 -16.50 -6.20 -2.32
CA ALA A 86 -17.10 -6.43 -3.64
C ALA A 86 -17.01 -5.19 -4.54
N VAL A 87 -16.97 -4.00 -3.93
CA VAL A 87 -16.94 -2.71 -4.63
C VAL A 87 -15.60 -2.03 -4.30
N PRO A 88 -14.82 -1.63 -5.32
CA PRO A 88 -13.58 -0.94 -5.08
C PRO A 88 -13.84 0.51 -4.62
N THR A 89 -12.85 1.08 -3.92
CA THR A 89 -12.76 2.50 -3.59
C THR A 89 -12.42 3.34 -4.83
N SER A 90 -12.47 4.67 -4.68
CA SER A 90 -12.11 5.64 -5.72
C SER A 90 -10.67 5.52 -6.25
N MET A 91 -9.80 4.72 -5.63
CA MET A 91 -8.46 4.45 -6.16
C MET A 91 -8.47 3.58 -7.42
N ILE A 92 -9.61 2.98 -7.78
CA ILE A 92 -9.70 2.02 -8.90
C ILE A 92 -9.28 2.64 -10.22
N ASP A 93 -9.67 3.88 -10.51
CA ASP A 93 -9.33 4.54 -11.79
C ASP A 93 -7.81 4.73 -11.93
N THR A 94 -7.13 5.00 -10.81
CA THR A 94 -5.67 5.11 -10.78
C THR A 94 -5.02 3.74 -10.99
N GLU A 95 -5.52 2.69 -10.34
CA GLU A 95 -4.99 1.33 -10.50
C GLU A 95 -5.17 0.80 -11.92
N LEU A 96 -6.37 0.89 -12.48
CA LEU A 96 -6.69 0.41 -13.84
C LEU A 96 -5.84 1.12 -14.88
N ARG A 97 -5.68 2.44 -14.75
CA ARG A 97 -4.78 3.21 -15.63
C ARG A 97 -3.35 2.67 -15.54
N LEU A 98 -2.80 2.54 -14.33
CA LEU A 98 -1.42 2.08 -14.15
C LEU A 98 -1.21 0.65 -14.67
N PHE A 99 -2.16 -0.26 -14.43
CA PHE A 99 -2.07 -1.63 -14.97
C PHE A 99 -2.12 -1.67 -16.50
N SER A 100 -2.92 -0.80 -17.12
CA SER A 100 -2.99 -0.70 -18.58
C SER A 100 -1.72 -0.12 -19.21
N GLU A 101 -1.05 0.82 -18.53
CA GLU A 101 0.14 1.49 -19.03
C GLU A 101 1.45 0.73 -18.75
N ASP A 102 1.56 0.11 -17.58
CA ASP A 102 2.68 -0.72 -17.17
C ASP A 102 2.20 -1.87 -16.26
N PRO A 103 1.95 -3.08 -16.80
CA PRO A 103 1.50 -4.21 -16.00
C PRO A 103 2.57 -4.68 -15.01
N ASP A 104 3.82 -4.21 -15.09
CA ASP A 104 4.83 -4.54 -14.08
C ASP A 104 4.64 -3.73 -12.79
N LEU A 105 3.93 -2.59 -12.83
CA LEU A 105 3.64 -1.81 -11.63
C LEU A 105 2.55 -2.47 -10.78
N MET A 106 2.79 -2.45 -9.48
CA MET A 106 1.82 -2.81 -8.44
C MET A 106 1.64 -1.61 -7.50
N PRO A 107 0.60 -0.79 -7.70
CA PRO A 107 0.27 0.33 -6.82
C PRO A 107 0.00 -0.13 -5.39
N LEU A 108 0.50 0.64 -4.41
CA LEU A 108 0.39 0.32 -2.99
C LEU A 108 -0.42 1.40 -2.27
N PHE A 109 -0.04 2.66 -2.36
CA PHE A 109 -0.77 3.73 -1.69
C PHE A 109 -0.51 5.04 -2.41
N CYS A 110 -1.42 5.98 -2.18
CA CYS A 110 -1.31 7.34 -2.64
C CYS A 110 -1.02 8.23 -1.44
N MET A 111 0.11 8.91 -1.47
CA MET A 111 0.47 9.96 -0.53
C MET A 111 -0.17 11.27 -1.00
N PRO A 112 -1.04 11.89 -0.20
CA PRO A 112 -1.53 13.22 -0.50
C PRO A 112 -0.36 14.21 -0.60
N ALA A 113 -0.38 15.06 -1.61
CA ALA A 113 0.58 16.13 -1.67
C ALA A 113 0.33 17.12 -0.53
N VAL A 114 1.42 17.59 0.06
CA VAL A 114 1.32 18.54 1.17
C VAL A 114 1.06 19.97 0.65
N ALA A 115 1.38 20.27 -0.61
CA ALA A 115 1.15 21.57 -1.23
C ALA A 115 0.06 21.46 -2.31
N PHE A 116 -0.83 22.45 -2.36
CA PHE A 116 -2.00 22.47 -3.27
C PHE A 116 -1.66 22.40 -4.76
N ASP A 117 -0.48 22.86 -5.15
CA ASP A 117 0.02 22.85 -6.53
C ASP A 117 0.79 21.58 -6.90
N THR A 118 1.08 20.74 -5.91
CA THR A 118 1.82 19.50 -6.09
C THR A 118 0.82 18.36 -6.25
N PRO A 119 0.99 17.49 -7.26
CA PRO A 119 0.13 16.33 -7.40
C PRO A 119 0.45 15.28 -6.33
N ASP A 120 -0.60 14.62 -5.85
CA ASP A 120 -0.50 13.40 -5.04
C ASP A 120 0.43 12.37 -5.70
N GLN A 121 1.04 11.52 -4.88
CA GLN A 121 2.06 10.58 -5.34
C GLN A 121 1.63 9.16 -5.06
N VAL A 122 1.60 8.33 -6.11
CA VAL A 122 1.36 6.90 -5.99
C VAL A 122 2.70 6.22 -5.77
N VAL A 123 2.77 5.40 -4.73
CA VAL A 123 3.91 4.51 -4.48
C VAL A 123 3.55 3.11 -4.96
N CYS A 124 4.49 2.47 -5.65
CA CYS A 124 4.34 1.19 -6.30
C CYS A 124 5.56 0.29 -5.99
N TYR A 125 5.36 -1.01 -6.11
CA TYR A 125 6.47 -1.92 -6.45
C TYR A 125 6.47 -2.22 -7.95
N ARG A 126 7.58 -2.83 -8.40
CA ARG A 126 7.65 -3.55 -9.68
C ARG A 126 7.63 -5.06 -9.43
N LEU A 127 6.74 -5.79 -10.11
CA LEU A 127 6.65 -7.24 -9.97
C LEU A 127 7.93 -7.93 -10.44
N SER A 128 8.58 -7.43 -11.49
CA SER A 128 9.89 -7.90 -11.97
C SER A 128 10.97 -7.80 -10.90
N ALA A 129 11.06 -6.68 -10.18
CA ALA A 129 11.99 -6.50 -9.08
C ALA A 129 11.68 -7.46 -7.91
N LEU A 130 10.40 -7.65 -7.59
CA LEU A 130 9.96 -8.59 -6.56
C LEU A 130 10.30 -10.05 -6.90
N ARG A 131 10.21 -10.45 -8.18
CA ARG A 131 10.66 -11.78 -8.63
C ARG A 131 12.15 -12.02 -8.37
N GLU A 132 12.94 -10.96 -8.41
CA GLU A 132 14.37 -10.99 -8.11
C GLU A 132 14.66 -10.81 -6.60
N GLY A 133 13.62 -10.81 -5.75
CA GLY A 133 13.77 -10.63 -4.30
C GLY A 133 14.06 -9.18 -3.87
N ARG A 134 13.84 -8.20 -4.74
CA ARG A 134 14.09 -6.78 -4.46
C ARG A 134 12.77 -6.06 -4.14
N SER A 135 12.66 -5.49 -2.94
CA SER A 135 11.50 -4.73 -2.47
C SER A 135 11.52 -3.25 -2.85
N THR A 136 12.34 -2.86 -3.82
CA THR A 136 12.55 -1.45 -4.20
C THR A 136 11.23 -0.76 -4.52
N ALA A 137 10.98 0.37 -3.84
CA ALA A 137 9.79 1.19 -4.03
C ALA A 137 10.00 2.23 -5.13
N PHE A 138 8.92 2.47 -5.87
CA PHE A 138 8.85 3.47 -6.93
C PHE A 138 7.72 4.45 -6.63
N TRP A 139 7.87 5.69 -7.06
CA TRP A 139 6.83 6.72 -6.96
C TRP A 139 6.59 7.38 -8.31
N LEU A 140 5.39 7.92 -8.48
CA LEU A 140 5.03 8.83 -9.56
C LEU A 140 3.87 9.74 -9.14
N PRO A 141 3.76 10.94 -9.71
CA PRO A 141 2.53 11.73 -9.59
C PRO A 141 1.29 10.93 -10.03
N GLN A 142 0.18 11.05 -9.31
CA GLN A 142 -1.03 10.25 -9.51
C GLN A 142 -1.60 10.37 -10.93
N SER A 143 -1.43 11.53 -11.58
CA SER A 143 -1.88 11.79 -12.95
C SER A 143 -0.79 11.56 -14.02
N ALA A 144 0.45 11.27 -13.61
CA ALA A 144 1.55 11.07 -14.56
C ALA A 144 1.52 9.67 -15.19
N PRO A 145 2.03 9.51 -16.42
CA PRO A 145 2.10 8.20 -17.05
C PRO A 145 3.09 7.28 -16.34
N ALA A 146 2.84 5.97 -16.35
CA ALA A 146 3.60 4.93 -15.64
C ALA A 146 5.11 4.95 -15.96
N ARG A 147 5.48 5.32 -17.19
CA ARG A 147 6.89 5.51 -17.60
C ARG A 147 7.66 6.58 -16.82
N LYS A 148 6.96 7.41 -16.04
CA LYS A 148 7.55 8.42 -15.14
C LYS A 148 7.81 7.89 -13.74
N ALA A 149 7.49 6.62 -13.45
CA ALA A 149 7.84 5.97 -12.21
C ALA A 149 9.35 6.02 -11.98
N GLN A 150 9.75 6.56 -10.84
CA GLN A 150 11.14 6.66 -10.42
C GLN A 150 11.34 5.88 -9.13
N ARG A 151 12.55 5.41 -8.88
CA ARG A 151 12.89 4.80 -7.59
C ARG A 151 12.81 5.86 -6.48
N CYS A 152 12.21 5.51 -5.35
CA CYS A 152 12.07 6.41 -4.19
C CYS A 152 12.52 5.83 -2.84
N GLY A 153 12.79 4.52 -2.76
CA GLY A 153 13.30 3.88 -1.55
C GLY A 153 13.59 2.40 -1.76
N GLU A 154 14.20 1.74 -0.78
CA GLU A 154 14.46 0.30 -0.79
C GLU A 154 13.25 -0.51 -0.35
N THR A 155 12.36 0.09 0.44
CA THR A 155 11.14 -0.53 0.96
C THR A 155 9.99 0.47 0.99
N MET A 156 8.76 -0.02 1.06
CA MET A 156 7.58 0.83 1.23
C MET A 156 7.61 1.57 2.57
N LEU A 157 7.98 0.89 3.65
CA LEU A 157 7.98 1.47 4.99
C LEU A 157 9.07 2.53 5.14
N GLU A 158 10.19 2.43 4.42
CA GLU A 158 11.17 3.51 4.33
C GLU A 158 10.55 4.77 3.70
N VAL A 159 9.83 4.61 2.59
CA VAL A 159 9.13 5.72 1.92
C VAL A 159 8.10 6.33 2.87
N LEU A 160 7.24 5.52 3.49
CA LEU A 160 6.26 6.00 4.47
C LEU A 160 6.93 6.75 5.62
N HIS A 161 8.03 6.23 6.18
CA HIS A 161 8.75 6.89 7.26
C HIS A 161 9.30 8.25 6.81
N GLY A 162 9.91 8.30 5.62
CA GLY A 162 10.45 9.53 5.04
C GLY A 162 9.37 10.60 4.87
N GLU A 163 8.21 10.23 4.33
CA GLU A 163 7.11 11.20 4.14
C GLU A 163 6.49 11.64 5.47
N HIS A 164 6.25 10.74 6.42
CA HIS A 164 5.74 11.11 7.75
C HIS A 164 6.72 12.00 8.51
N PHE A 165 8.03 11.75 8.36
CA PHE A 165 9.06 12.62 8.95
C PHE A 165 9.04 14.03 8.34
N ARG A 166 8.91 14.15 7.01
CA ARG A 166 8.79 15.46 6.34
C ARG A 166 7.51 16.20 6.76
N ALA A 167 6.40 15.47 6.86
CA ALA A 167 5.13 15.97 7.36
C ALA A 167 5.25 16.60 8.75
N VAL A 168 5.80 15.85 9.72
CA VAL A 168 6.05 16.36 11.09
C VAL A 168 6.93 17.59 11.07
N ARG A 169 8.04 17.57 10.30
CA ARG A 169 8.95 18.72 10.22
C ARG A 169 8.25 19.96 9.71
N ARG A 170 7.42 19.80 8.68
CA ARG A 170 6.66 20.91 8.08
C ARG A 170 5.62 21.46 9.04
N LEU A 171 4.80 20.62 9.67
CA LEU A 171 3.78 21.08 10.63
C LEU A 171 4.43 21.87 11.78
N LYS A 172 5.62 21.44 12.23
CA LYS A 172 6.41 22.22 13.19
C LYS A 172 6.89 23.56 12.65
N GLU A 173 7.38 23.59 11.42
CA GLU A 173 7.82 24.84 10.78
C GLU A 173 6.62 25.81 10.67
N GLU A 174 5.45 25.33 10.25
CA GLU A 174 4.20 26.11 10.11
C GLU A 174 3.62 26.57 11.46
N GLN A 175 3.70 25.74 12.49
CA GLN A 175 3.28 26.10 13.86
C GLN A 175 4.15 27.24 14.43
N ASN A 176 5.45 27.21 14.14
CA ASN A 176 6.40 28.22 14.60
C ASN A 176 6.44 29.47 13.71
N ASP A 177 5.69 29.51 12.61
CA ASP A 177 5.65 30.65 11.71
C ASP A 177 4.71 31.75 12.25
N PRO A 178 5.23 32.93 12.63
CA PRO A 178 4.40 34.03 13.14
C PRO A 178 3.37 34.55 12.12
N SER A 179 3.59 34.30 10.83
CA SER A 179 2.65 34.68 9.76
C SER A 179 1.44 33.75 9.64
N ASN A 180 1.48 32.60 10.33
CA ASN A 180 0.42 31.60 10.31
C ASN A 180 -0.48 31.64 11.56
N TRP A 181 -0.38 32.70 12.38
CA TRP A 181 -1.19 32.83 13.60
C TRP A 181 -2.58 33.40 13.28
N GLY A 182 -3.58 32.52 13.12
CA GLY A 182 -4.95 32.89 12.75
C GLY A 182 -5.88 31.68 12.55
N ALA A 183 -7.06 31.90 11.97
CA ALA A 183 -7.96 30.79 11.60
C ALA A 183 -7.29 29.93 10.52
N GLY A 184 -6.92 28.70 10.87
CA GLY A 184 -6.14 27.79 10.01
C GLY A 184 -4.68 27.63 10.42
N SER A 185 -4.27 28.17 11.59
CA SER A 185 -2.98 27.86 12.20
C SER A 185 -2.90 26.38 12.57
N VAL A 186 -1.75 25.75 12.31
CA VAL A 186 -1.43 24.42 12.81
C VAL A 186 -1.40 24.46 14.34
N ASP A 187 -2.28 23.67 14.98
CA ASP A 187 -2.33 23.56 16.43
C ASP A 187 -1.43 22.41 16.95
N ASP A 188 -1.31 22.30 18.27
CA ASP A 188 -0.49 21.25 18.90
C ASP A 188 -1.05 19.84 18.65
N GLU A 189 -2.37 19.70 18.46
CA GLU A 189 -3.04 18.42 18.22
C GLU A 189 -2.65 17.87 16.85
N GLU A 190 -2.65 18.70 15.80
CA GLU A 190 -2.20 18.30 14.46
C GLU A 190 -0.73 17.83 14.44
N VAL A 191 0.15 18.50 15.19
CA VAL A 191 1.57 18.10 15.32
C VAL A 191 1.70 16.79 16.08
N GLU A 192 0.93 16.60 17.15
CA GLU A 192 0.91 15.37 17.95
C GLU A 192 0.41 14.18 17.11
N GLU A 193 -0.69 14.32 16.38
CA GLU A 193 -1.21 13.28 15.48
C GLU A 193 -0.18 12.86 14.42
N ALA A 194 0.57 13.83 13.87
CA ALA A 194 1.63 13.54 12.91
C ALA A 194 2.79 12.75 13.55
N TYR A 195 3.14 13.04 14.81
CA TYR A 195 4.12 12.26 15.57
C TYR A 195 3.64 10.84 15.85
N GLU A 196 2.39 10.67 16.27
CA GLU A 196 1.80 9.36 16.50
C GLU A 196 1.83 8.49 15.24
N ALA A 197 1.50 9.09 14.09
CA ALA A 197 1.57 8.42 12.79
C ALA A 197 3.01 8.03 12.43
N LEU A 198 4.00 8.91 12.68
CA LEU A 198 5.42 8.59 12.47
C LEU A 198 5.90 7.45 13.37
N GLU A 199 5.55 7.47 14.65
CA GLU A 199 5.86 6.37 15.59
C GLU A 199 5.18 5.06 15.17
N ARG A 200 3.96 5.13 14.63
CA ARG A 200 3.28 3.96 14.07
C ARG A 200 4.08 3.36 12.91
N VAL A 201 4.63 4.17 12.01
CA VAL A 201 5.48 3.67 10.93
C VAL A 201 6.75 3.02 11.47
N ARG A 202 7.39 3.60 12.49
CA ARG A 202 8.58 3.02 13.14
C ARG A 202 8.27 1.65 13.77
N GLU A 203 7.12 1.52 14.40
CA GLU A 203 6.67 0.23 14.93
C GLU A 203 6.45 -0.80 13.83
N LEU A 204 5.82 -0.42 12.71
CA LEU A 204 5.66 -1.31 11.56
C LEU A 204 7.02 -1.74 10.98
N GLN A 205 8.01 -0.85 10.95
CA GLN A 205 9.38 -1.19 10.53
C GLN A 205 10.02 -2.23 11.45
N ARG A 206 9.87 -2.09 12.78
CA ARG A 206 10.36 -3.09 13.75
C ARG A 206 9.72 -4.45 13.51
N GLN A 207 8.39 -4.49 13.42
CA GLN A 207 7.64 -5.74 13.17
C GLN A 207 8.03 -6.41 11.84
N ALA A 208 8.27 -5.62 10.79
CA ALA A 208 8.70 -6.13 9.50
C ALA A 208 10.10 -6.76 9.58
N ALA A 209 11.04 -6.10 10.27
CA ALA A 209 12.40 -6.59 10.45
C ALA A 209 12.46 -7.88 11.28
N GLU A 210 11.70 -7.96 12.37
CA GLU A 210 11.58 -9.18 13.19
C GLU A 210 11.10 -10.37 12.34
N ARG A 211 10.01 -10.18 11.59
CA ARG A 211 9.45 -11.22 10.71
C ARG A 211 10.40 -11.65 9.59
N GLN A 212 11.27 -10.75 9.13
CA GLN A 212 12.25 -11.03 8.10
C GLN A 212 13.46 -11.80 8.66
N GLY A 213 13.85 -11.53 9.91
CA GLY A 213 14.87 -12.30 10.63
C GLY A 213 14.43 -13.73 10.93
N ASP A 214 13.16 -13.92 11.32
CA ASP A 214 12.59 -15.25 11.60
C ASP A 214 12.56 -16.14 10.35
N ALA A 215 12.31 -15.57 9.16
CA ALA A 215 12.30 -16.29 7.90
C ALA A 215 13.69 -16.74 7.41
N GLY A 216 14.77 -16.15 7.95
CA GLY A 216 16.16 -16.50 7.61
C GLY A 216 16.76 -17.63 8.45
N THR A 217 16.02 -18.18 9.42
CA THR A 217 16.51 -19.18 10.40
C THR A 217 15.88 -20.57 10.22
N THR A 218 15.24 -20.83 9.08
CA THR A 218 14.59 -22.13 8.74
C THR A 218 15.06 -22.70 7.43
#